data_AF-A0AAV4VZX0-F1
#
_entry.id   AF-A0AAV4VZX0-F1
#
_cell.length_a   1.000
_cell.length_b   1.000
_cell.length_c   1.000
_cell.angle_alpha   90.00
_cell.angle_beta   90.00
_cell.angle_gamma   90.00
#
_symmetry.space_group_name_H-M   'P 1'
#
loop_
_entity.id
_entity.type
_entity.pdbx_description
1 polymer ?
#
loop_
_entity_poly.entity_id
_entity_poly.type
_entity_poly.pdbx_seq_one_letter_code
_entity_poly.pdbx_strand_id
1 'polypeptide(L)'
;MKSLIISCLLVTFAACISQSDAIEKNYLVSLRKAEFLSIIKCISISRDPILCAKYGACEKELPPRVFAAHQKCQKEHVGLEVLRCSKHEPLYKVPEIPAKIFDCVVETVHKLSPPEKKIMIKFEECAKKLKEESCKIVEGHRHLHRVRHVFH
;
A
#
# COMPACT_ATOMS: atom_id res chain seq x y z
N MET A 1 -47.83 -39.70 -28.08
CA MET A 1 -47.12 -38.42 -28.25
C MET A 1 -47.05 -37.73 -26.90
N LYS A 2 -45.82 -37.37 -26.46
CA LYS A 2 -45.45 -36.47 -25.33
C LYS A 2 -45.79 -37.00 -23.93
N SER A 3 -44.96 -36.90 -22.90
CA SER A 3 -43.57 -36.46 -22.69
C SER A 3 -43.24 -36.97 -21.28
N LEU A 4 -42.17 -37.76 -21.10
CA LEU A 4 -40.86 -37.30 -20.63
C LEU A 4 -40.94 -36.67 -19.22
N ILE A 5 -40.66 -37.43 -18.16
CA ILE A 5 -39.33 -37.77 -17.60
C ILE A 5 -39.14 -37.01 -16.29
N ILE A 6 -39.10 -37.82 -15.24
CA ILE A 6 -38.44 -37.60 -13.95
C ILE A 6 -37.02 -37.08 -14.20
N SER A 7 -36.68 -35.89 -13.70
CA SER A 7 -35.28 -35.50 -13.55
C SER A 7 -35.09 -34.55 -12.39
N CYS A 8 -34.43 -35.12 -11.36
CA CYS A 8 -33.35 -34.53 -10.56
C CYS A 8 -33.61 -33.11 -10.02
N LEU A 9 -33.82 -32.86 -8.72
CA LEU A 9 -33.04 -33.35 -7.58
C LEU A 9 -31.55 -33.55 -7.89
N LEU A 10 -30.92 -32.57 -8.53
CA LEU A 10 -29.47 -32.42 -8.51
C LEU A 10 -29.09 -30.92 -8.50
N VAL A 11 -28.24 -30.61 -7.54
CA VAL A 11 -27.33 -29.45 -7.48
C VAL A 11 -27.87 -28.17 -6.84
N THR A 12 -28.08 -28.24 -5.53
CA THR A 12 -27.34 -27.35 -4.61
C THR A 12 -25.87 -27.26 -5.03
N PHE A 13 -25.27 -26.07 -5.01
CA PHE A 13 -23.87 -25.70 -5.37
C PHE A 13 -23.71 -24.96 -6.69
N ALA A 14 -23.94 -23.65 -6.68
CA ALA A 14 -23.06 -22.68 -7.35
C ALA A 14 -23.27 -21.22 -6.90
N ALA A 15 -23.88 -20.96 -5.75
CA ALA A 15 -23.78 -19.64 -5.11
C ALA A 15 -22.45 -19.52 -4.32
N CYS A 16 -21.37 -20.13 -4.80
CA CYS A 16 -20.03 -19.62 -4.52
C CYS A 16 -19.83 -18.41 -5.42
N ILE A 17 -20.52 -17.32 -5.09
CA ILE A 17 -20.19 -15.99 -5.60
C ILE A 17 -18.78 -15.75 -5.10
N SER A 18 -17.84 -16.10 -5.97
CA SER A 18 -16.46 -15.68 -5.88
C SER A 18 -16.52 -14.18 -6.06
N GLN A 19 -16.74 -13.45 -4.96
CA GLN A 19 -16.41 -12.04 -4.89
C GLN A 19 -14.95 -11.97 -5.26
N SER A 20 -14.75 -11.68 -6.54
CA SER A 20 -13.45 -11.51 -7.12
C SER A 20 -12.99 -10.19 -6.56
N ASP A 21 -12.30 -10.23 -5.42
CA ASP A 21 -11.68 -9.01 -4.89
C ASP A 21 -10.56 -8.64 -5.85
N ALA A 22 -10.93 -7.84 -6.84
CA ALA A 22 -10.03 -6.95 -7.52
C ALA A 22 -9.46 -6.01 -6.47
N ILE A 23 -8.19 -5.65 -6.62
CA ILE A 23 -7.70 -4.49 -5.91
C ILE A 23 -8.45 -3.29 -6.50
N GLU A 24 -9.42 -2.74 -5.76
CA GLU A 24 -10.09 -1.50 -6.18
C GLU A 24 -9.02 -0.41 -6.26
N LYS A 25 -9.03 0.44 -7.29
CA LYS A 25 -7.97 1.45 -7.58
C LYS A 25 -7.61 2.38 -6.41
N ASN A 26 -8.40 2.36 -5.34
CA ASN A 26 -8.25 3.18 -4.14
C ASN A 26 -7.76 2.41 -2.89
N TYR A 27 -7.51 1.11 -2.99
CA TYR A 27 -7.14 0.24 -1.87
C TYR A 27 -6.04 -0.75 -2.28
N LEU A 28 -5.35 -1.36 -1.33
CA LEU A 28 -4.57 -2.59 -1.56
C LEU A 28 -5.45 -3.81 -1.26
N VAL A 29 -5.53 -4.21 0.01
CA VAL A 29 -6.54 -5.16 0.50
C VAL A 29 -7.51 -4.46 1.44
N SER A 30 -7.00 -3.83 2.50
CA SER A 30 -7.81 -3.04 3.44
C SER A 30 -7.28 -1.62 3.63
N LEU A 31 -6.00 -1.40 3.29
CA LEU A 31 -5.34 -0.11 3.39
C LEU A 31 -5.77 0.80 2.23
N ARG A 32 -6.36 1.95 2.56
CA ARG A 32 -6.76 2.95 1.56
C ARG A 32 -5.53 3.65 1.00
N LYS A 33 -5.59 4.08 -0.27
CA LYS A 33 -4.56 4.90 -0.91
C LYS A 33 -4.19 6.12 -0.07
N ALA A 34 -5.18 6.86 0.43
CA ALA A 34 -4.93 8.04 1.28
C ALA A 34 -4.18 7.69 2.58
N GLU A 35 -4.50 6.54 3.18
CA GLU A 35 -3.86 6.06 4.41
C GLU A 35 -2.41 5.63 4.13
N PHE A 36 -2.19 4.87 3.06
CA PHE A 36 -0.87 4.51 2.57
C PHE A 36 -0.01 5.75 2.31
N LEU A 37 -0.52 6.73 1.56
CA LEU A 37 0.20 7.96 1.26
C LEU A 37 0.52 8.76 2.53
N SER A 38 -0.36 8.73 3.52
CA SER A 38 -0.10 9.36 4.82
C SER A 38 1.04 8.66 5.58
N ILE A 39 1.11 7.32 5.55
CA ILE A 39 2.23 6.54 6.12
C ILE A 39 3.55 6.91 5.43
N ILE A 40 3.59 6.81 4.09
CA ILE A 40 4.79 7.13 3.31
C ILE A 40 5.24 8.56 3.52
N LYS A 41 4.30 9.52 3.53
CA LYS A 41 4.60 10.93 3.75
C LYS A 41 5.26 11.15 5.10
N CYS A 42 4.78 10.51 6.16
CA CYS A 42 5.44 10.61 7.45
C CYS A 42 6.87 10.07 7.39
N ILE A 43 7.05 8.85 6.91
CA ILE A 43 8.37 8.18 6.87
C ILE A 43 9.35 8.99 6.01
N SER A 44 8.88 9.49 4.87
CA SER A 44 9.68 10.31 3.97
C SER A 44 10.13 11.62 4.61
N ILE A 45 9.28 12.26 5.42
CA ILE A 45 9.56 13.59 5.98
C ILE A 45 10.31 13.50 7.31
N SER A 46 10.21 12.37 8.04
CA SER A 46 10.97 12.17 9.28
C SER A 46 12.48 12.20 9.05
N ARG A 47 12.95 11.81 7.86
CA ARG A 47 14.38 11.65 7.52
C ARG A 47 15.12 10.74 8.51
N ASP A 48 14.37 9.87 9.18
CA ASP A 48 14.89 8.94 10.17
C ASP A 48 15.31 7.63 9.48
N PRO A 49 16.62 7.32 9.41
CA PRO A 49 17.09 6.09 8.78
C PRO A 49 16.59 4.83 9.50
N ILE A 50 16.32 4.88 10.81
CA ILE A 50 15.78 3.75 11.56
C ILE A 50 14.34 3.49 11.16
N LEU A 51 13.51 4.53 11.12
CA LEU A 51 12.12 4.44 10.67
C LEU A 51 12.03 3.89 9.24
N CYS A 52 12.92 4.35 8.37
CA CYS A 52 12.98 3.92 6.99
C CYS A 52 13.41 2.45 6.84
N ALA A 53 14.40 2.02 7.62
CA ALA A 53 14.83 0.62 7.66
C ALA A 53 13.70 -0.30 8.16
N LYS A 54 12.95 0.12 9.18
CA LYS A 54 11.77 -0.60 9.66
C LYS A 54 10.68 -0.68 8.59
N TYR A 55 10.45 0.40 7.84
CA TYR A 55 9.49 0.38 6.74
C TYR A 55 9.95 -0.58 5.62
N GLY A 56 11.23 -0.55 5.24
CA GLY A 56 11.80 -1.50 4.29
C GLY A 56 11.74 -2.96 4.79
N ALA A 57 11.71 -3.19 6.11
CA ALA A 57 11.42 -4.51 6.66
C ALA A 57 9.95 -4.90 6.47
N CYS A 58 9.00 -3.98 6.64
CA CYS A 58 7.59 -4.23 6.27
C CYS A 58 7.47 -4.58 4.78
N GLU A 59 8.15 -3.86 3.89
CA GLU A 59 8.11 -4.13 2.43
C GLU A 59 8.58 -5.55 2.06
N LYS A 60 9.46 -6.16 2.86
CA LYS A 60 9.90 -7.56 2.64
C LYS A 60 8.80 -8.58 2.93
N GLU A 61 7.75 -8.20 3.66
CA GLU A 61 6.56 -9.04 3.86
C GLU A 61 5.64 -9.04 2.64
N LEU A 62 5.86 -8.16 1.64
CA LEU A 62 5.04 -8.16 0.44
C LEU A 62 5.09 -9.53 -0.26
N PRO A 63 3.96 -10.04 -0.80
CA PRO A 63 3.99 -11.25 -1.60
C PRO A 63 4.96 -11.10 -2.78
N PRO A 64 5.72 -12.15 -3.18
CA PRO A 64 6.80 -12.03 -4.16
C PRO A 64 6.39 -11.32 -5.47
N ARG A 65 5.18 -11.60 -5.97
CA ARG A 65 4.64 -10.96 -7.18
C ARG A 65 4.37 -9.46 -6.98
N VAL A 66 3.81 -9.09 -5.84
CA VAL A 66 3.54 -7.69 -5.48
C VAL A 66 4.86 -6.95 -5.23
N PHE A 67 5.81 -7.59 -4.55
CA PHE A 67 7.14 -7.04 -4.32
C PHE A 67 7.88 -6.75 -5.63
N ALA A 68 7.85 -7.70 -6.59
CA ALA A 68 8.43 -7.51 -7.91
C ALA A 68 7.75 -6.37 -8.68
N ALA A 69 6.41 -6.28 -8.63
CA ALA A 69 5.67 -5.16 -9.23
C ALA A 69 6.04 -3.82 -8.58
N HIS A 70 6.15 -3.79 -7.25
CA HIS A 70 6.56 -2.61 -6.50
C HIS A 70 7.96 -2.14 -6.89
N GLN A 71 8.94 -3.04 -6.97
CA GLN A 71 10.29 -2.70 -7.42
C GLN A 71 10.30 -2.18 -8.87
N LYS A 72 9.51 -2.80 -9.76
CA LYS A 72 9.36 -2.34 -11.14
C LYS A 72 8.80 -0.91 -11.19
N CYS A 73 7.71 -0.65 -10.47
CA CYS A 73 7.06 0.66 -10.42
C CYS A 73 7.94 1.73 -9.77
N GLN A 74 8.70 1.38 -8.73
CA GLN A 74 9.71 2.27 -8.16
C GLN A 74 10.74 2.65 -9.22
N LYS A 75 11.30 1.67 -9.93
CA LYS A 75 12.29 1.91 -10.98
C LYS A 75 11.76 2.79 -12.11
N GLU A 76 10.48 2.65 -12.47
CA GLU A 76 9.84 3.44 -13.51
C GLU A 76 9.65 4.92 -13.13
N HIS A 77 9.29 5.20 -11.88
CA HIS A 77 8.98 6.55 -11.42
C HIS A 77 10.15 7.28 -10.73
N VAL A 78 11.15 6.53 -10.26
CA VAL A 78 12.30 7.06 -9.52
C VAL A 78 13.60 6.88 -10.31
N GLY A 79 13.66 5.91 -11.22
CA GLY A 79 14.87 5.55 -11.96
C GLY A 79 15.66 4.42 -11.30
N LEU A 80 16.95 4.31 -11.66
CA LEU A 80 17.84 3.27 -11.15
C LEU A 80 18.38 3.53 -9.74
N GLU A 81 18.08 4.70 -9.17
CA GLU A 81 18.54 5.05 -7.84
C GLU A 81 17.84 4.19 -6.78
N VAL A 82 18.64 3.59 -5.90
CA VAL A 82 18.10 2.88 -4.74
C VAL A 82 17.59 3.93 -3.76
N LEU A 83 16.27 3.97 -3.55
CA LEU A 83 15.67 4.81 -2.53
C LEU A 83 16.20 4.41 -1.15
N ARG A 84 16.86 5.37 -0.50
CA ARG A 84 17.33 5.25 0.87
C ARG A 84 16.99 6.54 1.59
N CYS A 85 16.44 6.43 2.79
CA CYS A 85 16.36 7.62 3.63
C CYS A 85 17.78 8.07 4.00
N SER A 86 18.01 9.38 3.92
CA SER A 86 19.16 10.02 4.50
C SER A 86 18.69 11.00 5.58
N LYS A 87 19.60 11.42 6.46
CA LYS A 87 19.30 12.44 7.48
C LYS A 87 18.97 13.80 6.85
N HIS A 88 19.36 14.02 5.60
CA HIS A 88 19.34 15.33 4.95
C HIS A 88 18.26 15.45 3.88
N GLU A 89 17.85 14.34 3.29
CA GLU A 89 16.89 14.30 2.19
C GLU A 89 15.71 13.40 2.53
N PRO A 90 14.48 13.79 2.11
CA PRO A 90 13.33 12.91 2.23
C PRO A 90 13.49 11.66 1.36
N LEU A 91 12.81 10.58 1.73
CA LEU A 91 12.78 9.35 0.93
C LEU A 91 12.33 9.62 -0.52
N TYR A 92 11.29 10.45 -0.68
CA TYR A 92 10.81 10.89 -1.98
C TYR A 92 10.98 12.40 -2.11
N LYS A 93 11.82 12.83 -3.07
CA LYS A 93 12.04 14.26 -3.37
C LYS A 93 10.78 14.91 -3.96
N VAL A 94 10.04 14.17 -4.78
CA VAL A 94 8.79 14.61 -5.41
C VAL A 94 7.60 13.96 -4.68
N PRO A 95 6.68 14.75 -4.11
CA PRO A 95 5.60 14.24 -3.25
C PRO A 95 4.55 13.39 -4.00
N GLU A 96 4.50 13.50 -5.32
CA GLU A 96 3.58 12.73 -6.18
C GLU A 96 4.06 11.31 -6.47
N ILE A 97 5.37 11.04 -6.35
CA ILE A 97 5.95 9.75 -6.72
C ILE A 97 5.30 8.58 -5.95
N PRO A 98 5.09 8.65 -4.62
CA PRO A 98 4.40 7.58 -3.89
C PRO A 98 3.02 7.22 -4.43
N ALA A 99 2.27 8.22 -4.91
CA ALA A 99 0.94 8.01 -5.50
C ALA A 99 1.05 7.31 -6.85
N LYS A 100 2.00 7.71 -7.70
CA LYS A 100 2.26 7.07 -9.00
C LYS A 100 2.70 5.61 -8.82
N ILE A 101 3.59 5.33 -7.86
CA ILE A 101 4.01 3.95 -7.55
C ILE A 101 2.81 3.11 -7.10
N PHE A 102 1.97 3.65 -6.21
CA PHE A 102 0.77 2.95 -5.75
C PHE A 102 -0.13 2.58 -6.93
N ASP A 103 -0.45 3.55 -7.78
CA ASP A 103 -1.31 3.34 -8.95
C ASP A 103 -0.71 2.30 -9.89
N CYS A 104 0.59 2.40 -10.20
CA CYS A 104 1.32 1.43 -11.02
C CYS A 104 1.26 0.01 -10.44
N VAL A 105 1.40 -0.17 -9.12
CA VAL A 105 1.33 -1.50 -8.48
C VAL A 105 -0.07 -2.08 -8.58
N VAL A 106 -1.09 -1.28 -8.29
CA VAL A 106 -2.49 -1.70 -8.40
C VAL A 106 -2.83 -2.09 -9.84
N GLU A 107 -2.39 -1.28 -10.81
CA GLU A 107 -2.55 -1.56 -12.23
C GLU A 107 -1.76 -2.78 -12.69
N THR A 108 -0.58 -3.05 -12.14
CA THR A 108 0.25 -4.20 -12.56
C THR A 108 -0.26 -5.52 -11.97
N VAL A 109 -0.71 -5.51 -10.72
CA VAL A 109 -1.07 -6.74 -10.00
C VAL A 109 -2.50 -7.19 -10.31
N HIS A 110 -3.41 -6.24 -10.59
CA HIS A 110 -4.84 -6.38 -10.90
C HIS A 110 -5.69 -7.12 -9.83
N LYS A 111 -5.32 -8.35 -9.48
CA LYS A 111 -6.03 -9.23 -8.56
C LYS A 111 -5.05 -10.02 -7.71
N LEU A 112 -5.33 -10.08 -6.40
CA LEU A 112 -4.59 -10.91 -5.46
C LEU A 112 -5.30 -12.24 -5.23
N SER A 113 -4.52 -13.30 -5.13
CA SER A 113 -5.02 -14.59 -4.65
C SER A 113 -5.31 -14.53 -3.13
N PRO A 114 -6.19 -15.40 -2.60
CA PRO A 114 -6.46 -15.46 -1.15
C PRO A 114 -5.20 -15.57 -0.26
N PRO A 115 -4.17 -16.39 -0.57
CA PRO A 115 -2.95 -16.42 0.23
C PRO A 115 -2.16 -15.10 0.15
N GLU A 116 -2.07 -14.47 -1.03
CA GLU A 116 -1.41 -13.17 -1.17
C GLU A 116 -2.12 -12.08 -0.36
N LYS A 117 -3.46 -12.09 -0.30
CA LYS A 117 -4.22 -11.13 0.53
C LYS A 117 -3.87 -11.24 2.01
N LYS A 118 -3.77 -12.47 2.54
CA LYS A 118 -3.38 -12.70 3.95
C LYS A 118 -2.00 -12.13 4.24
N ILE A 119 -1.06 -12.27 3.31
CA ILE A 119 0.29 -11.74 3.44
C ILE A 119 0.28 -10.20 3.31
N MET A 120 -0.47 -9.65 2.36
CA MET A 120 -0.66 -8.20 2.21
C MET A 120 -1.22 -7.54 3.47
N ILE A 121 -2.16 -8.18 4.16
CA ILE A 121 -2.69 -7.67 5.44
C ILE A 121 -1.57 -7.50 6.47
N LYS A 122 -0.60 -8.45 6.55
CA LYS A 122 0.55 -8.30 7.46
C LYS A 122 1.42 -7.10 7.12
N PHE A 123 1.65 -6.85 5.83
CA PHE A 123 2.34 -5.63 5.38
C PHE A 123 1.57 -4.38 5.80
N GLU A 124 0.26 -4.33 5.56
CA GLU A 124 -0.60 -3.20 5.91
C GLU A 124 -0.58 -2.93 7.42
N GLU A 125 -0.69 -3.97 8.25
CA GLU A 125 -0.61 -3.89 9.71
C GLU A 125 0.76 -3.40 10.18
N CYS A 126 1.85 -3.92 9.61
CA CYS A 126 3.21 -3.47 9.90
C CYS A 126 3.38 -1.97 9.62
N ALA A 127 2.94 -1.51 8.46
CA ALA A 127 3.04 -0.12 8.03
C ALA A 127 2.18 0.82 8.91
N LYS A 128 0.95 0.40 9.26
CA LYS A 128 0.06 1.15 10.16
C LYS A 128 0.65 1.29 11.55
N LYS A 129 1.10 0.18 12.14
CA LYS A 129 1.74 0.16 13.46
C LYS A 129 2.97 1.07 13.49
N LEU A 130 3.80 1.01 12.45
CA LEU A 130 4.98 1.85 12.34
C LEU A 130 4.63 3.35 12.35
N LYS A 131 3.57 3.75 11.63
CA LYS A 131 3.04 5.11 11.67
C LYS A 131 2.52 5.48 13.05
N GLU A 132 1.74 4.64 13.70
CA GLU A 132 1.19 4.93 15.03
C GLU A 132 2.27 5.14 16.09
N GLU A 133 3.36 4.36 16.03
CA GLU A 133 4.47 4.43 16.97
C GLU A 133 5.39 5.63 16.72
N SER A 134 5.59 6.01 15.46
CA SER A 134 6.67 6.93 15.07
C SER A 134 6.19 8.28 14.54
N CYS A 135 4.95 8.36 14.05
CA CYS A 135 4.45 9.52 13.30
C CYS A 135 3.48 10.42 14.06
N LYS A 136 3.03 10.02 15.27
CA LYS A 136 2.19 10.86 16.14
C LYS A 136 2.85 12.18 16.58
N ILE A 137 4.16 12.32 16.36
CA ILE A 137 4.99 13.46 16.80
C ILE A 137 5.06 14.58 15.73
N VAL A 138 4.71 14.33 14.46
CA VAL A 138 5.02 15.26 13.35
C VAL A 138 3.90 16.27 13.06
N GLU A 139 2.66 16.03 13.49
CA GLU A 139 1.54 16.97 13.26
C GLU A 139 1.56 18.19 14.22
N GLY A 140 2.24 18.09 15.37
CA GLY A 140 2.41 19.22 16.29
C GLY A 140 3.45 20.26 15.84
N HIS A 141 4.50 19.85 15.11
CA HIS A 141 5.59 20.75 14.73
C HIS A 141 5.32 21.58 13.46
N ARG A 142 4.36 21.19 12.62
CA ARG A 142 3.96 22.03 11.45
C ARG A 142 3.15 23.25 11.85
N HIS A 143 2.42 23.21 12.97
CA HIS A 143 1.69 24.38 13.46
C HIS A 143 2.63 25.42 14.09
N LEU A 144 3.73 25.02 14.73
CA LEU A 144 4.68 25.95 15.34
C LEU A 144 5.52 26.75 14.34
N HIS A 145 5.86 26.18 13.18
CA HIS A 145 6.60 26.92 12.15
C HIS A 145 5.73 27.84 11.27
N ARG A 146 4.42 27.59 11.17
CA ARG A 146 3.50 28.46 10.41
C ARG A 146 3.13 29.73 11.16
N VAL A 147 3.17 29.72 12.49
CA VAL A 147 2.87 30.90 13.32
C VAL A 147 4.04 31.89 13.38
N ARG A 148 5.29 31.42 13.18
CA ARG A 148 6.48 32.29 13.23
C ARG A 148 6.72 33.15 11.98
N HIS A 149 6.01 32.93 10.88
CA HIS A 149 6.17 33.70 9.64
C HIS A 149 5.07 34.73 9.37
N VAL A 150 4.14 34.94 10.32
CA VAL A 150 3.07 35.96 10.19
C VAL A 150 3.32 37.18 11.10
N PHE A 151 4.41 37.18 11.87
CA PHE A 151 4.86 38.33 12.64
C PHE A 151 6.27 38.73 12.20
N HIS A 152 6.35 39.43 11.07
CA HIS A 152 7.44 40.34 10.76
C HIS A 152 6.95 41.43 9.81
#